data_AF-A0A2V9JL26-F1
#
_entry.id   AF-A0A2V9JL26-F1
#
_cell.length_a   1.000
_cell.length_b   1.000
_cell.length_c   1.000
_cell.angle_alpha   90.00
_cell.angle_beta   90.00
_cell.angle_gamma   90.00
#
_symmetry.space_group_name_H-M   'P 1'
#
loop_
_entity.id
_entity.type
_entity.pdbx_description
1 polymer ?
#
loop_
_entity_poly.entity_id
_entity_poly.type
_entity_poly.pdbx_seq_one_letter_code
_entity_poly.pdbx_strand_id
1 'polypeptide(L)'
;MVELGRGELLAVMRTGRFAPMYQTRSLDGGKTWGKPESLHTLGLFPQLELLSNGVLVCSFGWRPTKNQVVGAGAPAELALQNYFRRYRDEVGIADPSAAAGDYVMFSVDKGRTWTKPRQIARPLTRGYTALAPLGPDSCLVVSRRVVIPGESEASVARKWGEEWARWSEKSEVALEARRITVGR
;
A
#
# COMPACT_ATOMS: atom_id res chain seq x y z
N MET A 1 -2.77 12.64 0.56
CA MET A 1 -2.16 13.96 0.82
C MET A 1 -2.54 14.38 2.22
N VAL A 2 -1.69 15.12 2.91
CA VAL A 2 -1.90 15.61 4.28
C VAL A 2 -1.31 17.02 4.43
N GLU A 3 -1.90 17.84 5.30
CA GLU A 3 -1.35 19.14 5.70
C GLU A 3 -0.44 18.96 6.92
N LEU A 4 0.71 19.64 6.93
CA LEU A 4 1.78 19.46 7.93
C LEU A 4 2.03 20.71 8.79
N GLY A 5 1.14 21.69 8.70
CA GLY A 5 1.18 23.00 9.31
C GLY A 5 1.58 24.11 8.32
N ARG A 6 0.98 25.29 8.50
CA ARG A 6 1.30 26.54 7.80
C ARG A 6 1.19 26.44 6.27
N GLY A 7 0.32 25.57 5.76
CA GLY A 7 0.11 25.41 4.32
C GLY A 7 1.14 24.51 3.63
N GLU A 8 2.02 23.86 4.40
CA GLU A 8 2.88 22.79 3.89
C GLU A 8 2.04 21.53 3.65
N LEU A 9 2.06 21.01 2.42
CA LEU A 9 1.35 19.79 2.03
C LEU A 9 2.35 18.70 1.65
N LEU A 10 2.07 17.46 2.07
CA LEU A 10 2.76 16.27 1.59
C LEU A 10 1.77 15.37 0.85
N ALA A 11 2.12 15.02 -0.39
CA ALA A 11 1.41 14.03 -1.18
C ALA A 11 2.27 12.78 -1.32
N VAL A 12 1.68 11.61 -1.04
CA VAL A 12 2.23 10.31 -1.43
C VAL A 12 1.34 9.75 -2.53
N MET A 13 1.96 9.22 -3.58
CA MET A 13 1.28 8.81 -4.80
C MET A 13 1.72 7.43 -5.27
N ARG A 14 0.74 6.67 -5.76
CA ARG A 14 0.97 5.47 -6.55
C ARG A 14 1.41 5.89 -7.95
N THR A 15 2.50 5.30 -8.45
CA THR A 15 3.05 5.62 -9.79
C THR A 15 2.83 4.52 -10.82
N GLY A 16 2.42 3.32 -10.38
CA GLY A 16 2.21 2.20 -11.29
C GLY A 16 1.87 0.90 -10.57
N ARG A 17 1.82 -0.19 -11.33
CA ARG A 17 1.80 -1.55 -10.77
C ARG A 17 3.24 -2.01 -10.62
N PHE A 18 3.59 -2.58 -9.46
CA PHE A 18 4.97 -2.98 -9.13
C PHE A 18 5.98 -1.85 -9.38
N ALA A 19 5.59 -0.60 -9.10
CA ALA A 19 6.47 0.55 -9.15
C ALA A 19 6.51 1.19 -7.75
N PRO A 20 7.63 1.80 -7.35
CA PRO A 20 7.72 2.44 -6.05
C PRO A 20 6.73 3.58 -5.93
N MET A 21 6.16 3.77 -4.74
CA MET A 21 5.43 4.99 -4.43
C MET A 21 6.40 6.15 -4.38
N TYR A 22 5.90 7.34 -4.72
CA TYR A 22 6.66 8.58 -4.63
C TYR A 22 5.96 9.54 -3.68
N GLN A 23 6.73 10.46 -3.14
CA GLN A 23 6.22 11.61 -2.42
C GLN A 23 6.63 12.92 -3.09
N THR A 24 5.84 13.96 -2.90
CA THR A 24 6.21 15.34 -3.25
C THR A 24 5.58 16.30 -2.25
N ARG A 25 6.18 17.49 -2.13
CA ARG A 25 5.82 18.49 -1.14
C ARG A 25 5.47 19.80 -1.81
N SER A 26 4.48 20.49 -1.25
CA SER A 26 4.17 21.88 -1.56
C SER A 26 4.39 22.72 -0.31
N LEU A 27 4.97 23.92 -0.47
CA LEU A 27 5.23 24.85 0.62
C LEU A 27 4.30 26.07 0.58
N ASP A 28 3.36 26.11 -0.36
CA ASP A 28 2.56 27.29 -0.70
C ASP A 28 1.06 26.97 -0.83
N GLY A 29 0.60 25.96 -0.08
CA GLY A 29 -0.81 25.55 -0.08
C GLY A 29 -1.24 24.79 -1.34
N GLY A 30 -0.31 24.15 -2.04
CA GLY A 30 -0.57 23.32 -3.21
C GLY A 30 -0.46 24.04 -4.54
N LYS A 31 0.04 25.28 -4.58
CA LYS A 31 0.18 26.08 -5.81
C LYS A 31 1.38 25.59 -6.64
N THR A 32 2.49 25.31 -5.99
CA THR A 32 3.68 24.70 -6.59
C THR A 32 4.10 23.45 -5.83
N TRP A 33 4.77 22.55 -6.54
CA TRP A 33 5.18 21.24 -6.03
C TRP A 33 6.65 20.99 -6.33
N GLY A 34 7.36 20.42 -5.35
CA GLY A 34 8.74 19.99 -5.51
C GLY A 34 8.88 18.78 -6.42
N LYS A 35 10.13 18.44 -6.74
CA LYS A 35 10.46 17.22 -7.48
C LYS A 35 9.98 15.98 -6.70
N PRO A 36 9.30 15.02 -7.35
CA PRO A 36 8.95 13.76 -6.71
C PRO A 36 10.18 12.95 -6.27
N GLU A 37 10.09 12.38 -5.08
CA GLU A 37 11.11 11.51 -4.46
C GLU A 37 10.54 10.11 -4.27
N SER A 38 11.33 9.08 -4.56
CA SER A 38 10.91 7.69 -4.33
C SER A 38 10.84 7.40 -2.83
N LEU A 39 9.86 6.59 -2.44
CA LEU A 39 9.76 6.02 -1.09
C LEU A 39 10.42 4.65 -0.99
N HIS A 40 11.03 4.16 -2.07
CA HIS A 40 11.71 2.86 -2.12
C HIS A 40 10.82 1.69 -1.65
N THR A 41 9.51 1.80 -1.83
CA THR A 41 8.55 0.78 -1.44
C THR A 41 7.39 0.73 -2.41
N LEU A 42 6.85 -0.47 -2.64
CA LEU A 42 5.66 -0.64 -3.47
C LEU A 42 4.42 -0.15 -2.73
N GLY A 43 3.39 0.21 -3.49
CA GLY A 43 2.11 0.48 -2.86
C GLY A 43 0.99 0.83 -3.83
N LEU A 44 -0.20 0.78 -3.26
CA LEU A 44 -1.49 1.02 -3.86
C LEU A 44 -2.32 1.77 -2.83
N PHE A 45 -2.96 2.84 -3.30
CA PHE A 45 -3.85 3.69 -2.50
C PHE A 45 -3.24 4.16 -1.17
N PRO A 46 -2.10 4.88 -1.20
CA PRO A 46 -1.52 5.45 -0.01
C PRO A 46 -2.48 6.46 0.63
N GLN A 47 -2.68 6.33 1.94
CA GLN A 47 -3.39 7.30 2.77
C GLN A 47 -2.46 7.81 3.85
N LEU A 48 -2.60 9.09 4.19
CA LEU A 48 -1.75 9.79 5.15
C LEU A 48 -2.61 10.34 6.26
N GLU A 49 -2.12 10.23 7.49
CA GLU A 49 -2.75 10.81 8.67
C GLU A 49 -1.66 11.38 9.58
N LEU A 50 -1.69 12.68 9.85
CA LEU A 50 -0.81 13.31 10.84
C LEU A 50 -1.51 13.28 12.20
N LEU A 51 -1.03 12.42 13.10
CA LEU A 51 -1.57 12.33 14.45
C LEU A 51 -1.18 13.56 15.27
N SER A 52 -1.98 13.89 16.28
CA SER A 52 -1.75 15.10 17.09
C SER A 52 -0.48 15.01 17.95
N ASN A 53 0.08 13.82 18.17
CA ASN A 53 1.40 13.67 18.80
C ASN A 53 2.57 14.02 17.86
N GLY A 54 2.32 14.33 16.59
CA GLY A 54 3.29 14.70 15.57
C GLY A 54 3.77 13.55 14.67
N VAL A 55 3.33 12.31 14.91
CA VAL A 55 3.66 11.16 14.07
C VAL A 55 2.78 11.16 12.82
N LEU A 56 3.43 11.11 11.65
CA LEU A 56 2.77 10.91 10.38
C LEU A 56 2.67 9.40 10.08
N VAL A 57 1.46 8.92 9.86
CA VAL A 57 1.17 7.53 9.47
C VAL A 57 0.87 7.50 7.98
N CYS A 58 1.44 6.51 7.27
CA CYS A 58 1.07 6.18 5.90
C CYS A 58 0.58 4.73 5.83
N SER A 59 -0.67 4.52 5.42
CA SER A 59 -1.22 3.19 5.13
C SER A 59 -1.34 2.97 3.62
N PHE A 60 -1.05 1.77 3.17
CA PHE A 60 -1.07 1.40 1.75
C PHE A 60 -1.16 -0.12 1.63
N GLY A 61 -1.44 -0.64 0.45
CA GLY A 61 -1.32 -2.07 0.21
C GLY A 61 -0.80 -2.39 -1.18
N TRP A 62 -0.70 -3.66 -1.53
CA TRP A 62 -0.66 -4.11 -2.92
C TRP A 62 -1.06 -5.58 -3.00
N ARG A 63 -1.36 -6.01 -4.23
CA ARG A 63 -2.00 -7.31 -4.48
C ARG A 63 -1.03 -8.31 -5.09
N PRO A 64 -1.19 -9.61 -4.78
CA PRO A 64 -0.45 -10.64 -5.50
C PRO A 64 -0.89 -10.70 -6.96
N THR A 65 -0.01 -11.21 -7.82
CA THR A 65 -0.35 -11.58 -9.20
C THR A 65 -1.44 -12.65 -9.22
N LYS A 66 -2.21 -12.69 -10.31
CA LYS A 66 -3.06 -13.82 -10.67
C LYS A 66 -2.31 -14.56 -11.77
N ASN A 67 -2.26 -15.89 -11.82
CA ASN A 67 -1.58 -16.68 -12.88
C ASN A 67 -2.23 -16.57 -14.28
N GLN A 68 -2.99 -15.52 -14.54
CA GLN A 68 -3.43 -15.14 -15.88
C GLN A 68 -2.43 -14.22 -16.58
N VAL A 69 -1.17 -14.20 -16.13
CA VAL A 69 -0.09 -13.50 -16.83
C VAL A 69 0.49 -14.33 -17.99
N VAL A 70 -0.08 -15.51 -18.26
CA VAL A 70 0.26 -16.32 -19.44
C VAL A 70 -0.50 -15.78 -20.65
N GLY A 71 0.02 -14.68 -21.17
CA GLY A 71 -0.34 -14.05 -22.44
C GLY A 71 0.68 -12.95 -22.69
N ALA A 72 1.56 -13.15 -23.68
CA ALA A 72 2.58 -12.18 -24.05
C ALA A 72 1.92 -10.80 -24.30
N GLY A 73 2.14 -9.85 -23.40
CA GLY A 73 1.62 -8.47 -23.51
C GLY A 73 0.51 -8.07 -22.53
N ALA A 74 0.09 -8.92 -21.59
CA ALA A 74 -0.83 -8.49 -20.54
C ALA A 74 -0.21 -7.35 -19.70
N PRO A 75 -0.93 -6.26 -19.35
CA PRO A 75 -0.38 -5.14 -18.59
C PRO A 75 0.25 -5.53 -17.24
N ALA A 76 -0.18 -6.64 -16.66
CA ALA A 76 0.39 -7.21 -15.43
C ALA A 76 1.82 -7.75 -15.64
N GLU A 77 2.05 -8.39 -16.78
CA GLU A 77 3.33 -9.01 -17.15
C GLU A 77 4.37 -7.94 -17.39
N LEU A 78 4.02 -6.96 -18.22
CA LEU A 78 4.89 -5.83 -18.55
C LEU A 78 5.25 -5.03 -17.30
N ALA A 79 4.31 -4.84 -16.37
CA ALA A 79 4.60 -4.20 -15.09
C ALA A 79 5.58 -5.01 -14.23
N LEU A 80 5.44 -6.34 -14.20
CA LEU A 80 6.32 -7.22 -13.43
C LEU A 80 7.72 -7.30 -14.05
N GLN A 81 7.82 -7.37 -15.38
CA GLN A 81 9.10 -7.28 -16.10
C GLN A 81 9.79 -5.93 -15.85
N ASN A 82 9.03 -4.83 -15.89
CA ASN A 82 9.54 -3.50 -15.56
C ASN A 82 10.04 -3.44 -14.12
N TYR A 83 9.33 -4.05 -13.17
CA TYR A 83 9.79 -4.17 -11.79
C TYR A 83 11.16 -4.84 -11.69
N PHE A 84 11.29 -6.04 -12.26
CA PHE A 84 12.55 -6.78 -12.21
C PHE A 84 13.70 -6.05 -12.90
N ARG A 85 13.41 -5.29 -13.96
CA ARG A 85 14.41 -4.51 -14.70
C ARG A 85 14.83 -3.23 -13.98
N ARG A 86 13.90 -2.53 -13.33
CA ARG A 86 14.09 -1.13 -12.91
C ARG A 86 14.06 -0.90 -11.41
N TYR A 87 13.26 -1.68 -10.67
CA TYR A 87 12.85 -1.32 -9.31
C TYR A 87 13.22 -2.35 -8.25
N ARG A 88 13.55 -3.60 -8.63
CA ARG A 88 13.85 -4.67 -7.66
C ARG A 88 14.94 -4.26 -6.68
N ASP A 89 16.06 -3.75 -7.19
CA ASP A 89 17.22 -3.47 -6.37
C ASP A 89 17.00 -2.20 -5.51
N GLU A 90 16.25 -1.23 -6.03
CA GLU A 90 15.84 -0.02 -5.31
C GLU A 90 14.90 -0.34 -4.13
N VAL A 91 13.94 -1.24 -4.35
CA VAL A 91 12.87 -1.55 -3.38
C VAL A 91 13.27 -2.68 -2.43
N GLY A 92 14.19 -3.56 -2.84
CA GLY A 92 14.68 -4.67 -2.02
C GLY A 92 13.65 -5.80 -1.80
N ILE A 93 12.65 -5.94 -2.67
CA ILE A 93 11.66 -7.03 -2.61
C ILE A 93 11.98 -8.09 -3.68
N ALA A 94 12.27 -9.33 -3.28
CA ALA A 94 12.61 -10.39 -4.23
C ALA A 94 11.42 -10.76 -5.14
N ASP A 95 10.24 -10.94 -4.54
CA ASP A 95 8.99 -11.23 -5.25
C ASP A 95 7.86 -10.29 -4.74
N PRO A 96 7.41 -9.32 -5.57
CA PRO A 96 6.29 -8.44 -5.24
C PRO A 96 5.00 -9.16 -4.90
N SER A 97 4.77 -10.33 -5.50
CA SER A 97 3.56 -11.12 -5.30
C SER A 97 3.55 -11.80 -3.94
N ALA A 98 4.66 -12.48 -3.58
CA ALA A 98 4.83 -13.05 -2.25
C ALA A 98 4.82 -12.00 -1.13
N ALA A 99 5.32 -10.80 -1.42
CA ALA A 99 5.30 -9.67 -0.50
C ALA A 99 3.97 -8.90 -0.48
N ALA A 100 2.90 -9.38 -1.12
CA ALA A 100 1.63 -8.64 -1.14
C ALA A 100 0.96 -8.55 0.24
N GLY A 101 0.12 -7.53 0.42
CA GLY A 101 -0.58 -7.28 1.67
C GLY A 101 -0.93 -5.81 1.85
N ASP A 102 -1.42 -5.48 3.04
CA ASP A 102 -1.57 -4.10 3.48
C ASP A 102 -0.52 -3.78 4.55
N TYR A 103 -0.06 -2.54 4.54
CA TYR A 103 1.12 -2.06 5.25
C TYR A 103 0.85 -0.71 5.91
N VAL A 104 1.63 -0.45 6.96
CA VAL A 104 1.80 0.89 7.53
C VAL A 104 3.27 1.24 7.60
N MET A 105 3.58 2.53 7.46
CA MET A 105 4.89 3.09 7.81
C MET A 105 4.71 4.44 8.50
N PHE A 106 5.74 4.86 9.23
CA PHE A 106 5.66 6.01 10.12
C PHE A 106 6.78 6.99 9.82
N SER A 107 6.52 8.27 10.07
CA SER A 107 7.52 9.32 10.06
C SER A 107 7.35 10.22 11.28
N VAL A 108 8.48 10.58 11.89
CA VAL A 108 8.55 11.51 13.03
C VAL A 108 9.12 12.88 12.62
N ASP A 109 9.46 13.06 11.34
CA ASP A 109 10.13 14.24 10.80
C ASP A 109 9.36 14.88 9.63
N LYS A 110 8.03 14.68 9.64
CA LYS A 110 7.07 15.17 8.64
C LYS A 110 7.29 14.60 7.23
N GLY A 111 7.67 13.33 7.15
CA GLY A 111 7.86 12.60 5.90
C GLY A 111 9.19 12.90 5.21
N ARG A 112 10.23 13.33 5.94
CA ARG A 112 11.60 13.40 5.38
C ARG A 112 12.21 12.00 5.37
N THR A 113 11.97 11.24 6.44
CA THR A 113 12.32 9.82 6.53
C THR A 113 11.12 9.00 6.97
N TRP A 114 11.17 7.71 6.63
CA TRP A 114 10.11 6.75 6.91
C TRP A 114 10.69 5.48 7.52
N THR A 115 9.97 4.87 8.44
CA THR A 115 10.29 3.53 8.93
C THR A 115 10.16 2.50 7.80
N LYS A 116 10.80 1.33 7.95
CA LYS A 116 10.50 0.19 7.08
C LYS A 116 8.98 -0.13 7.12
N PRO A 117 8.36 -0.47 5.99
CA PRO A 117 6.96 -0.88 5.96
C PRO A 117 6.69 -2.07 6.88
N ARG A 118 5.68 -1.96 7.74
CA ARG A 118 5.20 -3.03 8.61
C ARG A 118 3.92 -3.61 8.03
N GLN A 119 3.93 -4.90 7.69
CA GLN A 119 2.74 -5.59 7.19
C GLN A 119 1.69 -5.68 8.30
N ILE A 120 0.46 -5.29 7.99
CA ILE A 120 -0.70 -5.35 8.90
C ILE A 120 -1.77 -6.32 8.41
N ALA A 121 -1.81 -6.64 7.12
CA ALA A 121 -2.64 -7.71 6.58
C ALA A 121 -1.85 -8.52 5.55
N ARG A 122 -1.94 -9.84 5.64
CA ARG A 122 -1.27 -10.80 4.74
C ARG A 122 -1.82 -10.71 3.30
N PRO A 123 -1.22 -11.39 2.30
CA PRO A 123 -1.77 -11.45 0.94
C PRO A 123 -3.26 -11.82 0.89
N LEU A 124 -3.93 -11.52 -0.24
CA LEU A 124 -5.41 -11.52 -0.42
C LEU A 124 -6.12 -10.28 0.09
N THR A 125 -5.55 -9.11 -0.15
CA THR A 125 -6.26 -7.84 0.05
C THR A 125 -6.69 -7.26 -1.30
N ARG A 126 -7.60 -6.28 -1.28
CA ARG A 126 -7.82 -5.43 -2.46
C ARG A 126 -6.71 -4.39 -2.63
N GLY A 127 -5.82 -4.24 -1.65
CA GLY A 127 -4.78 -3.22 -1.55
C GLY A 127 -5.29 -1.82 -1.20
N TYR A 128 -6.61 -1.65 -1.02
CA TYR A 128 -7.22 -0.39 -0.60
C TYR A 128 -7.39 -0.42 0.92
N THR A 129 -6.75 0.54 1.59
CA THR A 129 -6.89 0.75 3.03
C THR A 129 -7.84 1.92 3.33
N ALA A 130 -8.39 1.96 4.54
CA ALA A 130 -8.95 3.16 5.15
C ALA A 130 -8.14 3.50 6.41
N LEU A 131 -7.90 4.78 6.67
CA LEU A 131 -7.11 5.26 7.79
C LEU A 131 -7.87 6.40 8.48
N ALA A 132 -7.97 6.33 9.81
CA ALA A 132 -8.59 7.37 10.62
C ALA A 132 -7.89 7.49 11.99
N PRO A 133 -7.72 8.69 12.55
CA PRO A 133 -7.17 8.85 13.89
C PRO A 133 -8.16 8.31 14.93
N LEU A 134 -7.64 7.72 16.02
CA LEU A 134 -8.41 7.29 17.19
C LEU A 134 -8.04 8.07 18.45
N GLY A 135 -6.93 8.78 18.42
CA GLY A 135 -6.40 9.57 19.52
C GLY A 135 -5.05 10.17 19.17
N PRO A 136 -4.36 10.77 20.15
CA PRO A 136 -3.09 11.45 19.90
C PRO A 136 -1.99 10.55 19.36
N ASP A 137 -2.00 9.27 19.72
CA ASP A 137 -0.95 8.29 19.48
C ASP A 137 -1.44 7.03 18.77
N SER A 138 -2.67 7.06 18.24
CA SER A 138 -3.24 5.88 17.60
C SER A 138 -4.19 6.20 16.47
N CYS A 139 -4.25 5.28 15.52
CA CYS A 139 -5.17 5.29 14.39
C CYS A 139 -5.83 3.92 14.19
N LEU A 140 -6.95 3.92 13.49
CA LEU A 140 -7.59 2.75 12.94
C LEU A 140 -7.14 2.58 11.50
N VAL A 141 -6.70 1.39 11.14
CA VAL A 141 -6.49 1.00 9.75
C VAL A 141 -7.46 -0.12 9.40
N VAL A 142 -8.23 0.07 8.34
CA VAL A 142 -9.17 -0.93 7.82
C VAL A 142 -8.63 -1.50 6.52
N SER A 143 -8.36 -2.80 6.53
CA SER A 143 -7.99 -3.60 5.38
C SER A 143 -9.21 -4.21 4.70
N ARG A 144 -9.17 -4.32 3.38
CA ARG A 144 -10.21 -4.97 2.57
C ARG A 144 -9.73 -6.35 2.12
N ARG A 145 -10.06 -7.38 2.90
CA ARG A 145 -9.66 -8.79 2.68
C ARG A 145 -10.54 -9.41 1.59
N VAL A 146 -9.94 -10.19 0.70
CA VAL A 146 -10.63 -11.02 -0.28
C VAL A 146 -10.85 -12.38 0.36
N VAL A 147 -12.11 -12.77 0.50
CA VAL A 147 -12.50 -14.06 1.09
C VAL A 147 -13.42 -14.82 0.14
N ILE A 148 -13.51 -16.14 0.31
CA ILE A 148 -14.55 -16.97 -0.31
C ILE A 148 -15.25 -17.68 0.85
N PRO A 149 -16.58 -17.54 1.03
CA PRO A 149 -17.28 -18.17 2.14
C PRO A 149 -17.02 -19.69 2.21
N GLY A 150 -16.71 -20.18 3.41
CA GLY A 150 -16.41 -21.60 3.65
C GLY A 150 -14.99 -22.04 3.28
N GLU A 151 -14.14 -21.15 2.78
CA GLU A 151 -12.79 -21.49 2.33
C GLU A 151 -11.71 -20.98 3.28
N SER A 152 -10.65 -21.76 3.44
CA SER A 152 -9.46 -21.33 4.18
C SER A 152 -8.65 -20.29 3.40
N GLU A 153 -7.85 -19.46 4.09
CA GLU A 153 -6.99 -18.47 3.41
C GLU A 153 -6.05 -19.12 2.38
N ALA A 154 -5.50 -20.30 2.69
CA ALA A 154 -4.66 -21.05 1.77
C ALA A 154 -5.42 -21.48 0.51
N SER A 155 -6.67 -21.92 0.65
CA SER A 155 -7.54 -22.25 -0.48
C SER A 155 -7.85 -21.01 -1.34
N VAL A 156 -8.18 -19.88 -0.70
CA VAL A 156 -8.42 -18.61 -1.41
C VAL A 156 -7.15 -18.13 -2.13
N ALA A 157 -5.97 -18.29 -1.53
CA ALA A 157 -4.68 -17.92 -2.13
C ALA A 157 -4.40 -18.74 -3.40
N ARG A 158 -4.60 -20.06 -3.31
CA ARG A 158 -4.47 -20.96 -4.47
C ARG A 158 -5.45 -20.58 -5.58
N LYS A 159 -6.73 -20.35 -5.25
CA LYS A 159 -7.77 -19.93 -6.21
C LYS A 159 -7.50 -18.56 -6.82
N TRP A 160 -6.96 -17.62 -6.06
CA TRP A 160 -6.52 -16.32 -6.56
C TRP A 160 -5.41 -16.48 -7.59
N GLY A 161 -4.44 -17.36 -7.31
CA GLY A 161 -3.36 -17.68 -8.23
C GLY A 161 -3.91 -18.34 -9.50
N GLU A 162 -4.60 -19.46 -9.37
CA GLU A 162 -4.76 -20.41 -10.48
C GLU A 162 -6.14 -20.35 -11.16
N GLU A 163 -7.20 -20.05 -10.41
CA GLU A 163 -8.58 -20.28 -10.84
C GLU A 163 -9.45 -19.02 -10.75
N TRP A 164 -8.85 -17.83 -10.65
CA TRP A 164 -9.59 -16.65 -10.19
C TRP A 164 -10.81 -16.29 -11.05
N ALA A 165 -10.74 -16.51 -12.36
CA ALA A 165 -11.88 -16.26 -13.26
C ALA A 165 -13.14 -17.06 -12.87
N ARG A 166 -12.98 -18.26 -12.29
CA ARG A 166 -14.08 -19.11 -11.82
C ARG A 166 -14.61 -18.70 -10.45
N TRP A 167 -13.77 -18.07 -9.63
CA TRP A 167 -14.05 -17.80 -8.22
C TRP A 167 -14.32 -16.33 -7.91
N SER A 168 -14.08 -15.42 -8.86
CA SER A 168 -14.22 -13.98 -8.63
C SER A 168 -15.62 -13.56 -8.22
N GLU A 169 -16.65 -14.14 -8.81
CA GLU A 169 -18.06 -13.84 -8.49
C GLU A 169 -18.53 -14.48 -7.19
N LYS A 170 -17.79 -15.48 -6.69
CA LYS A 170 -18.04 -16.16 -5.42
C LYS A 170 -17.22 -15.57 -4.27
N SER A 171 -16.42 -14.55 -4.55
CA SER A 171 -15.58 -13.89 -3.57
C SER A 171 -16.29 -12.69 -2.98
N GLU A 172 -15.99 -12.42 -1.71
CA GLU A 172 -16.50 -11.28 -0.97
C GLU A 172 -15.34 -10.41 -0.46
N VAL A 173 -15.69 -9.20 0.00
CA VAL A 173 -14.76 -8.31 0.68
C VAL A 173 -15.12 -8.25 2.16
N ALA A 174 -14.27 -8.85 2.99
CA ALA A 174 -14.35 -8.71 4.43
C ALA A 174 -13.53 -7.49 4.88
N LEU A 175 -14.07 -6.72 5.83
CA LEU A 175 -13.36 -5.60 6.45
C LEU A 175 -12.63 -6.10 7.70
N GLU A 176 -11.34 -5.80 7.78
CA GLU A 176 -10.53 -6.11 8.94
C GLU A 176 -9.97 -4.82 9.52
N ALA A 177 -10.42 -4.45 10.73
CA ALA A 177 -10.03 -3.22 11.39
C ALA A 177 -8.93 -3.50 12.43
N ARG A 178 -7.86 -2.72 12.40
CA ARG A 178 -6.73 -2.84 13.33
C ARG A 178 -6.43 -1.49 13.95
N ARG A 179 -6.36 -1.44 15.29
CA ARG A 179 -5.79 -0.31 16.00
C ARG A 179 -4.27 -0.36 15.88
N ILE A 180 -3.69 0.75 15.47
CA ILE A 180 -2.25 0.96 15.40
C ILE A 180 -1.91 2.02 16.43
N THR A 181 -1.08 1.66 17.41
CA THR A 181 -0.52 2.61 18.39
C THR A 181 0.93 2.91 18.02
N VAL A 182 1.32 4.18 18.11
CA VAL A 182 2.67 4.66 17.86
C VAL A 182 3.26 5.23 19.15
N GLY A 183 4.35 4.62 19.63
CA GLY A 183 5.16 5.19 20.70
C GLY A 183 6.00 6.35 20.16
N ARG A 184 6.30 7.33 21.01
CA ARG A 184 7.36 8.31 20.75
C ARG A 184 8.73 7.69 21.01
#